data_AF-A0A7K2Y409-F1
#
_entry.id   AF-A0A7K2Y409-F1
#
_cell.length_a   1.000
_cell.length_b   1.000
_cell.length_c   1.000
_cell.angle_alpha   90.00
_cell.angle_beta   90.00
_cell.angle_gamma   90.00
#
_symmetry.space_group_name_H-M   'P 1'
#
loop_
_entity.id
_entity.type
_entity.pdbx_description
1 polymer ?
#
loop_
_entity_poly.entity_id
_entity_poly.type
_entity_poly.pdbx_seq_one_letter_code
_entity_poly.pdbx_strand_id
1 'polypeptide(L)'
;MRQEARQERHREAAHLRGRMELLGDELVRVPRSTLTAAAALALASFLTVGCGSGSAPPADTPWAVTPVDPAGAPSSAVESEEARGNRAKGLLEKIDPDAPEFVASGLERVPDGVHARSSLTKGETYRISVACVGTGTVVMEIERKDPQSVPCDGVLVSRQVQNSPQELPIDITSGSGATGMVAWQITAVSS
;
A
#
# COMPACT_ATOMS: atom_id res chain seq x y z
N MET A 1 31.14 50.87 9.98
CA MET A 1 29.84 50.15 9.84
C MET A 1 29.38 49.92 8.40
N ARG A 2 29.48 50.86 7.44
CA ARG A 2 29.04 50.59 6.04
C ARG A 2 30.00 49.74 5.18
N GLN A 3 31.27 49.62 5.57
CA GLN A 3 32.26 48.87 4.78
C GLN A 3 32.22 47.35 5.04
N GLU A 4 31.88 46.91 6.25
CA GLU A 4 31.84 45.49 6.61
C GLU A 4 30.71 44.75 5.87
N ALA A 5 29.55 45.39 5.69
CA ALA A 5 28.42 44.81 4.95
C ALA A 5 28.66 44.62 3.43
N ARG A 6 29.73 45.21 2.86
CA ARG A 6 30.13 44.98 1.46
C ARG A 6 31.10 43.81 1.33
N GLN A 7 31.86 43.50 2.37
CA GLN A 7 32.85 42.43 2.37
C GLN A 7 32.19 41.05 2.53
N GLU A 8 31.13 40.96 3.33
CA GLU A 8 30.31 39.74 3.51
C GLU A 8 29.69 39.27 2.18
N ARG A 9 29.09 40.21 1.42
CA ARG A 9 28.43 39.90 0.14
C ARG A 9 29.37 39.41 -0.96
N HIS A 10 30.64 39.82 -0.94
CA HIS A 10 31.63 39.31 -1.89
C HIS A 10 32.10 37.89 -1.55
N ARG A 11 31.99 37.47 -0.28
CA ARG A 11 32.39 36.13 0.16
C ARG A 11 31.37 35.06 -0.23
N GLU A 12 30.08 35.39 -0.22
CA GLU A 12 29.02 34.51 -0.73
C GLU A 12 29.08 34.28 -2.25
N ALA A 13 29.47 35.30 -3.02
CA ALA A 13 29.54 35.18 -4.49
C ALA A 13 30.70 34.29 -4.99
N ALA A 14 31.75 34.10 -4.19
CA ALA A 14 32.88 33.25 -4.56
C ALA A 14 32.62 31.74 -4.33
N HIS A 15 31.68 31.40 -3.44
CA HIS A 15 31.41 30.00 -3.10
C HIS A 15 30.47 29.28 -4.09
N LEU A 16 29.73 30.04 -4.91
CA LEU A 16 28.81 29.50 -5.92
C LEU A 16 29.46 29.20 -7.28
N ARG A 17 30.74 29.51 -7.48
CA ARG A 17 31.43 29.37 -8.77
C ARG A 17 32.31 28.12 -8.93
N GLY A 18 32.33 27.23 -7.92
CA GLY A 18 33.34 26.16 -7.83
C GLY A 18 32.84 24.72 -7.97
N ARG A 19 31.57 24.46 -8.33
CA ARG A 19 31.05 23.08 -8.40
C ARG A 19 30.19 22.80 -9.64
N MET A 20 30.67 23.25 -10.79
CA MET A 20 30.19 22.86 -12.11
C MET A 20 31.42 22.49 -12.93
N GLU A 21 31.93 21.28 -12.75
CA GLU A 21 32.68 20.49 -13.76
C GLU A 21 32.81 19.07 -13.20
N LEU A 22 32.73 18.07 -14.08
CA LEU A 22 32.76 16.61 -13.83
C LEU A 22 31.40 15.95 -13.60
N LEU A 23 30.66 15.79 -14.70
CA LEU A 23 30.08 14.48 -15.03
C LEU A 23 30.13 14.34 -16.55
N GLY A 24 31.15 13.59 -16.99
CA GLY A 24 31.36 13.20 -18.36
C GLY A 24 30.31 12.19 -18.81
N ASP A 25 29.90 12.37 -20.05
CA ASP A 25 29.82 11.35 -21.09
C ASP A 25 29.96 9.88 -20.62
N GLU A 26 28.83 9.22 -20.40
CA GLU A 26 28.70 7.80 -20.75
C GLU A 26 27.26 7.50 -21.19
N LEU A 27 26.92 7.95 -22.41
CA LEU A 27 25.71 7.52 -23.11
C LEU A 27 25.90 6.06 -23.57
N VAL A 28 25.60 5.13 -22.67
CA VAL A 28 25.46 3.71 -22.99
C VAL A 28 24.30 3.55 -23.98
N ARG A 29 24.69 3.20 -25.21
CA ARG A 29 23.84 2.74 -26.31
C ARG A 29 23.08 1.49 -25.88
N VAL A 30 21.80 1.62 -25.56
CA VAL A 30 20.87 0.47 -25.42
C VAL A 30 20.13 0.25 -26.75
N PRO A 31 20.17 -0.96 -27.33
CA PRO A 31 19.44 -1.26 -28.56
C PRO A 31 17.91 -1.27 -28.32
N ARG A 32 17.21 -0.60 -29.23
CA ARG A 32 15.75 -0.62 -29.38
C ARG A 32 15.32 -2.01 -29.88
N SER A 33 14.78 -2.84 -28.99
CA SER A 33 14.00 -4.01 -29.39
C SER A 33 12.52 -3.66 -29.29
N THR A 34 11.96 -3.26 -30.43
CA THR A 34 10.52 -3.08 -30.64
C THR A 34 9.83 -4.44 -30.72
N LEU A 35 9.19 -4.88 -29.64
CA LEU A 35 8.21 -5.96 -29.67
C LEU A 35 6.81 -5.33 -29.79
N THR A 36 6.38 -5.16 -31.04
CA THR A 36 4.98 -4.90 -31.41
C THR A 36 4.13 -6.10 -31.03
N ALA A 37 3.48 -6.06 -29.87
CA ALA A 37 2.38 -6.96 -29.55
C ALA A 37 1.11 -6.44 -30.20
N ALA A 38 0.62 -7.18 -31.19
CA ALA A 38 -0.61 -6.87 -31.91
C ALA A 38 -1.82 -6.97 -30.97
N ALA A 39 -2.61 -5.89 -30.94
CA ALA A 39 -3.90 -5.83 -30.28
C ALA A 39 -4.92 -6.66 -31.05
N ALA A 40 -5.53 -7.65 -30.39
CA ALA A 40 -6.77 -8.26 -30.84
C ALA A 40 -7.88 -7.82 -29.87
N LEU A 41 -8.59 -6.77 -30.26
CA LEU A 41 -9.88 -6.39 -29.68
C LEU A 41 -10.92 -7.46 -30.02
N ALA A 42 -11.33 -8.24 -29.03
CA ALA A 42 -12.53 -9.05 -29.12
C ALA A 42 -13.62 -8.42 -28.24
N LEU A 43 -14.41 -7.54 -28.88
CA LEU A 43 -15.71 -7.09 -28.40
C LEU A 43 -16.68 -8.30 -28.35
N ALA A 44 -17.17 -8.62 -27.16
CA ALA A 44 -18.34 -9.47 -27.02
C ALA A 44 -19.37 -8.76 -26.13
N SER A 45 -20.26 -8.02 -26.79
CA SER A 45 -21.52 -7.58 -26.23
C SER A 45 -22.51 -8.74 -26.30
N PHE A 46 -23.04 -9.22 -25.16
CA PHE A 46 -24.26 -10.02 -25.14
C PHE A 46 -25.18 -9.62 -23.97
N LEU A 47 -26.18 -8.82 -24.36
CA LEU A 47 -27.61 -8.91 -24.05
C LEU A 47 -28.07 -8.97 -22.58
N THR A 48 -28.65 -7.83 -22.20
CA THR A 48 -29.76 -7.67 -21.26
C THR A 48 -30.95 -8.60 -21.51
N VAL A 49 -31.73 -8.80 -20.44
CA VAL A 49 -33.16 -9.17 -20.35
C VAL A 49 -33.42 -10.56 -19.75
N GLY A 50 -34.00 -10.53 -18.55
CA GLY A 50 -34.62 -11.65 -17.85
C GLY A 50 -35.61 -11.16 -16.79
N CYS A 51 -36.57 -10.32 -17.20
CA CYS A 51 -37.72 -9.96 -16.39
C CYS A 51 -38.73 -11.12 -16.45
N GLY A 52 -38.82 -11.91 -15.39
CA GLY A 52 -39.86 -12.92 -15.24
C GLY A 52 -41.01 -12.36 -14.41
N SER A 53 -42.04 -11.84 -15.08
CA SER A 53 -43.37 -11.61 -14.47
C SER A 53 -44.37 -12.60 -15.06
N GLY A 54 -45.17 -13.23 -14.20
CA GLY A 54 -46.26 -14.16 -14.53
C GLY A 54 -45.99 -15.55 -13.95
N SER A 55 -46.86 -16.21 -13.19
CA SER A 55 -48.30 -16.02 -13.00
C SER A 55 -48.71 -16.50 -11.60
N ALA A 56 -49.70 -15.81 -11.03
CA ALA A 56 -50.49 -16.32 -9.91
C ALA A 56 -51.32 -17.55 -10.33
N PRO A 57 -51.52 -18.52 -9.43
CA PRO A 57 -52.76 -19.28 -9.33
C PRO A 57 -53.66 -18.71 -8.21
N PRO A 58 -55.00 -18.72 -8.39
CA PRO A 58 -55.93 -18.14 -7.42
C PRO A 58 -56.34 -19.12 -6.31
N ALA A 59 -56.74 -18.52 -5.16
CA ALA A 59 -57.79 -18.94 -4.22
C ALA A 59 -57.57 -20.26 -3.45
N ASP A 60 -57.77 -20.43 -2.14
CA ASP A 60 -58.30 -19.67 -1.00
C ASP A 60 -57.72 -20.39 0.25
N THR A 61 -57.27 -19.74 1.31
CA THR A 61 -57.98 -19.60 2.60
C THR A 61 -57.12 -18.80 3.60
N PRO A 62 -57.74 -18.14 4.60
CA PRO A 62 -57.14 -17.02 5.32
C PRO A 62 -56.39 -17.50 6.57
N TRP A 63 -55.11 -17.14 6.69
CA TRP A 63 -54.51 -16.80 7.99
C TRP A 63 -53.63 -15.58 7.80
N ALA A 64 -54.09 -14.48 8.41
CA ALA A 64 -53.33 -13.27 8.58
C ALA A 64 -52.13 -13.57 9.48
N VAL A 65 -51.00 -13.86 8.87
CA VAL A 65 -49.69 -13.59 9.46
C VAL A 65 -49.13 -12.47 8.60
N THR A 66 -49.27 -11.23 9.07
CA THR A 66 -48.47 -10.12 8.56
C THR A 66 -47.01 -10.56 8.62
N PRO A 67 -46.28 -10.66 7.49
CA PRO A 67 -44.84 -10.58 7.56
C PRO A 67 -44.57 -9.16 8.04
N VAL A 68 -44.19 -9.03 9.30
CA VAL A 68 -43.42 -7.87 9.74
C VAL A 68 -42.23 -7.83 8.80
N ASP A 69 -42.22 -6.87 7.87
CA ASP A 69 -40.99 -6.41 7.24
C ASP A 69 -39.98 -6.22 8.36
N PRO A 70 -38.85 -6.98 8.41
CA PRO A 70 -37.77 -6.59 9.28
C PRO A 70 -37.18 -5.32 8.69
N ALA A 71 -37.76 -4.20 9.12
CA ALA A 71 -37.14 -2.90 9.09
C ALA A 71 -35.71 -3.05 9.64
N GLY A 72 -34.73 -2.79 8.78
CA GLY A 72 -33.39 -2.38 9.18
C GLY A 72 -32.57 -3.43 9.91
N ALA A 73 -32.32 -4.58 9.30
CA ALA A 73 -30.98 -5.15 9.46
C ALA A 73 -30.03 -4.23 8.67
N PRO A 74 -28.96 -3.65 9.25
CA PRO A 74 -27.92 -3.05 8.44
C PRO A 74 -27.34 -4.20 7.61
N SER A 75 -27.80 -4.30 6.36
CA SER A 75 -27.10 -5.06 5.33
C SER A 75 -25.65 -4.62 5.46
N SER A 76 -24.78 -5.55 5.82
CA SER A 76 -23.34 -5.34 5.90
C SER A 76 -22.92 -4.77 4.57
N ALA A 77 -22.89 -3.43 4.48
CA ALA A 77 -22.45 -2.75 3.28
C ALA A 77 -21.04 -3.28 3.06
N VAL A 78 -20.83 -3.95 1.93
CA VAL A 78 -19.51 -4.43 1.56
C VAL A 78 -18.62 -3.19 1.62
N GLU A 79 -17.74 -3.15 2.61
CA GLU A 79 -16.89 -2.00 2.85
C GLU A 79 -16.05 -1.79 1.58
N SER A 80 -16.02 -0.55 1.07
CA SER A 80 -15.22 -0.24 -0.11
C SER A 80 -13.74 -0.53 0.15
N GLU A 81 -12.99 -0.76 -0.92
CA GLU A 81 -11.54 -0.95 -0.81
C GLU A 81 -10.85 0.27 -0.20
N GLU A 82 -11.29 1.46 -0.58
CA GLU A 82 -10.80 2.73 -0.03
C GLU A 82 -11.03 2.84 1.48
N ALA A 83 -12.23 2.50 1.97
CA ALA A 83 -12.53 2.53 3.40
C ALA A 83 -11.64 1.54 4.18
N ARG A 84 -11.47 0.32 3.65
CA ARG A 84 -10.56 -0.67 4.23
C ARG A 84 -9.11 -0.19 4.23
N GLY A 85 -8.67 0.45 3.14
CA GLY A 85 -7.32 0.98 3.01
C GLY A 85 -7.05 2.13 3.98
N ASN A 86 -8.01 3.03 4.16
CA ASN A 86 -7.94 4.10 5.14
C ASN A 86 -7.90 3.57 6.57
N ARG A 87 -8.68 2.54 6.89
CA ARG A 87 -8.61 1.85 8.18
C ARG A 87 -7.26 1.18 8.40
N ALA A 88 -6.74 0.46 7.41
CA ALA A 88 -5.43 -0.20 7.49
C ALA A 88 -4.31 0.83 7.75
N LYS A 89 -4.27 1.93 6.98
CA LYS A 89 -3.33 3.03 7.21
C LYS A 89 -3.49 3.68 8.57
N GLY A 90 -4.74 3.88 9.03
CA GLY A 90 -5.06 4.52 10.30
C GLY A 90 -4.59 3.75 11.54
N LEU A 91 -4.24 2.47 11.38
CA LEU A 91 -3.67 1.64 12.44
C LEU A 91 -2.15 1.79 12.59
N LEU A 92 -1.48 2.34 11.57
CA LEU A 92 -0.03 2.58 11.60
C LEU A 92 0.29 3.82 12.46
N GLU A 93 1.58 3.98 12.78
CA GLU A 93 2.04 5.13 13.54
C GLU A 93 1.94 6.41 12.69
N LYS A 94 1.43 7.48 13.33
CA LYS A 94 1.30 8.79 12.69
C LYS A 94 2.63 9.54 12.79
N ILE A 95 3.48 9.31 11.81
CA ILE A 95 4.78 9.96 11.66
C ILE A 95 4.70 10.91 10.47
N ASP A 96 5.29 12.10 10.61
CA ASP A 96 5.41 13.03 9.51
C ASP A 96 6.33 12.44 8.43
N PRO A 97 5.94 12.38 7.14
CA PRO A 97 6.76 11.80 6.09
C PRO A 97 8.11 12.52 5.89
N ASP A 98 8.24 13.77 6.36
CA ASP A 98 9.50 14.53 6.31
C ASP A 98 10.35 14.35 7.59
N ALA A 99 9.85 13.59 8.57
CA ALA A 99 10.58 13.32 9.80
C ALA A 99 11.73 12.32 9.58
N PRO A 100 12.88 12.50 10.25
CA PRO A 100 14.06 11.66 10.03
C PRO A 100 13.85 10.18 10.41
N GLU A 101 12.88 9.88 11.28
CA GLU A 101 12.50 8.51 11.63
C GLU A 101 11.65 7.81 10.56
N PHE A 102 10.97 8.56 9.68
CA PHE A 102 10.20 7.97 8.59
C PHE A 102 11.13 7.47 7.49
N VAL A 103 10.96 6.21 7.10
CA VAL A 103 11.76 5.61 6.04
C VAL A 103 10.91 5.34 4.81
N ALA A 104 9.83 4.58 4.97
CA ALA A 104 8.96 4.18 3.89
C ALA A 104 7.61 3.69 4.41
N SER A 105 6.59 3.73 3.55
CA SER A 105 5.29 3.12 3.81
C SER A 105 4.60 2.76 2.50
N GLY A 106 3.65 1.82 2.56
CA GLY A 106 2.83 1.44 1.42
C GLY A 106 1.44 0.97 1.82
N LEU A 107 0.61 0.75 0.79
CA LEU A 107 -0.75 0.23 0.91
C LEU A 107 -1.07 -0.58 -0.35
N GLU A 108 -1.41 -1.85 -0.15
CA GLU A 108 -1.60 -2.80 -1.24
C GLU A 108 -2.85 -3.64 -0.97
N ARG A 109 -3.44 -4.17 -2.04
CA ARG A 109 -4.54 -5.14 -1.92
C ARG A 109 -3.93 -6.47 -1.48
N VAL A 110 -4.58 -7.15 -0.55
CA VAL A 110 -4.12 -8.45 -0.04
C VAL A 110 -3.82 -9.46 -1.16
N PRO A 111 -4.68 -9.64 -2.19
CA PRO A 111 -4.40 -10.58 -3.28
C PRO A 111 -3.17 -10.24 -4.12
N ASP A 112 -2.79 -8.95 -4.17
CA ASP A 112 -1.66 -8.47 -4.96
C ASP A 112 -0.35 -8.62 -4.17
N GLY A 113 -0.43 -8.57 -2.83
CA GLY A 113 0.70 -8.69 -1.93
C GLY A 113 1.60 -7.47 -1.89
N VAL A 114 2.63 -7.53 -1.03
CA VAL A 114 3.67 -6.51 -0.91
C VAL A 114 5.00 -7.15 -1.29
N HIS A 115 5.73 -6.50 -2.18
CA HIS A 115 7.06 -6.92 -2.62
C HIS A 115 7.99 -5.71 -2.66
N ALA A 116 8.34 -5.21 -1.47
CA ALA A 116 9.09 -3.97 -1.31
C ALA A 116 10.58 -4.24 -1.04
N ARG A 117 11.43 -3.32 -1.49
CA ARG A 117 12.86 -3.29 -1.14
C ARG A 117 13.22 -1.88 -0.70
N SER A 118 13.62 -1.74 0.56
CA SER A 118 13.94 -0.44 1.14
C SER A 118 15.43 -0.28 1.33
N SER A 119 15.98 0.84 0.88
CA SER A 119 17.37 1.21 1.14
C SER A 119 17.49 1.79 2.54
N LEU A 120 18.29 1.15 3.40
CA LEU A 120 18.46 1.49 4.80
C LEU A 120 19.92 1.81 5.12
N THR A 121 20.13 2.57 6.20
CA THR A 121 21.46 2.70 6.80
C THR A 121 21.83 1.38 7.45
N LYS A 122 22.92 0.77 6.99
CA LYS A 122 23.41 -0.51 7.48
C LYS A 122 23.79 -0.42 8.97
N GLY A 123 23.43 -1.43 9.75
CA GLY A 123 23.77 -1.55 11.16
C GLY A 123 22.78 -0.88 12.12
N GLU A 124 21.90 -0.02 11.61
CA GLU A 124 20.86 0.62 12.40
C GLU A 124 19.71 -0.35 12.75
N THR A 125 18.88 0.08 13.70
CA THR A 125 17.67 -0.64 14.10
C THR A 125 16.43 0.02 13.50
N TYR A 126 15.56 -0.80 12.93
CA TYR A 126 14.30 -0.36 12.35
C TYR A 126 13.13 -1.14 12.93
N ARG A 127 11.95 -0.52 12.93
CA ARG A 127 10.68 -1.17 13.20
C ARG A 127 9.86 -1.22 11.92
N ILE A 128 9.41 -2.41 11.59
CA ILE A 128 8.47 -2.68 10.50
C ILE A 128 7.12 -2.92 11.14
N SER A 129 6.12 -2.15 10.76
CA SER A 129 4.74 -2.24 11.25
C SER A 129 3.82 -2.58 10.09
N VAL A 130 2.90 -3.52 10.30
CA VAL A 130 1.95 -4.01 9.31
C VAL A 130 0.56 -4.09 9.94
N ALA A 131 -0.44 -3.60 9.22
CA ALA A 131 -1.84 -3.75 9.57
C ALA A 131 -2.60 -4.30 8.36
N CYS A 132 -3.33 -5.40 8.55
CA CYS A 132 -4.20 -5.97 7.51
C CYS A 132 -5.67 -5.85 7.91
N VAL A 133 -6.51 -5.40 6.98
CA VAL A 133 -7.96 -5.24 7.17
C VAL A 133 -8.71 -5.95 6.05
N GLY A 134 -9.53 -6.94 6.41
CA GLY A 134 -10.33 -7.73 5.48
C GLY A 134 -10.67 -9.11 6.04
N THR A 135 -10.34 -10.16 5.30
CA THR A 135 -10.63 -11.55 5.66
C THR A 135 -9.42 -12.44 5.39
N GLY A 136 -9.25 -13.48 6.22
CA GLY A 136 -8.14 -14.43 6.08
C GLY A 136 -6.86 -13.91 6.73
N THR A 137 -5.73 -14.37 6.22
CA THR A 137 -4.39 -14.11 6.77
C THR A 137 -3.41 -13.80 5.66
N VAL A 138 -2.43 -12.94 5.93
CA VAL A 138 -1.23 -12.77 5.10
C VAL A 138 -0.02 -13.37 5.80
N VAL A 139 1.01 -13.72 5.04
CA VAL A 139 2.30 -14.16 5.56
C VAL A 139 3.32 -13.06 5.30
N MET A 140 3.85 -12.48 6.38
CA MET A 140 4.90 -11.47 6.35
C MET A 140 6.27 -12.13 6.51
N GLU A 141 7.19 -11.81 5.62
CA GLU A 141 8.58 -12.26 5.65
C GLU A 141 9.51 -11.06 5.48
N ILE A 142 10.47 -10.92 6.40
CA ILE A 142 11.41 -9.79 6.44
C ILE A 142 12.81 -10.36 6.30
N GLU A 143 13.63 -9.77 5.41
CA GLU A 143 14.95 -10.31 5.05
C GLU A 143 14.94 -11.73 4.47
N ARG A 144 13.79 -12.19 3.95
CA ARG A 144 13.60 -13.60 3.56
C ARG A 144 13.82 -14.59 4.72
N LYS A 145 13.40 -14.18 5.92
CA LYS A 145 13.56 -14.95 7.16
C LYS A 145 12.29 -14.89 8.01
N ASP A 146 12.08 -15.96 8.76
CA ASP A 146 11.04 -16.12 9.78
C ASP A 146 9.65 -15.67 9.31
N PRO A 147 8.96 -16.47 8.47
CA PRO A 147 7.61 -16.17 8.04
C PRO A 147 6.66 -16.06 9.24
N GLN A 148 5.87 -14.99 9.27
CA GLN A 148 4.90 -14.72 10.32
C GLN A 148 3.50 -14.56 9.73
N SER A 149 2.54 -15.32 10.25
CA SER A 149 1.12 -15.14 9.89
C SER A 149 0.56 -13.89 10.56
N VAL A 150 -0.10 -13.03 9.78
CA VAL A 150 -0.75 -11.80 10.23
C VAL A 150 -2.23 -11.88 9.83
N PRO A 151 -3.16 -11.89 10.81
CA PRO A 151 -4.59 -11.90 10.50
C PRO A 151 -5.03 -10.56 9.89
N CYS A 152 -6.03 -10.62 9.02
CA CYS A 152 -6.63 -9.43 8.40
C CYS A 152 -7.83 -8.90 9.20
N ASP A 153 -7.72 -8.87 10.51
CA ASP A 153 -8.76 -8.43 11.46
C ASP A 153 -8.59 -6.98 11.93
N GLY A 154 -7.58 -6.27 11.41
CA GLY A 154 -7.26 -4.89 11.79
C GLY A 154 -6.38 -4.78 13.03
N VAL A 155 -5.67 -5.85 13.41
CA VAL A 155 -4.62 -5.78 14.44
C VAL A 155 -3.30 -5.31 13.82
N LEU A 156 -2.64 -4.37 14.50
CA LEU A 156 -1.28 -3.93 14.17
C LEU A 156 -0.27 -4.98 14.65
N VAL A 157 0.63 -5.38 13.76
CA VAL A 157 1.75 -6.27 14.08
C VAL A 157 3.05 -5.56 13.75
N SER A 158 4.02 -5.61 14.66
CA SER A 158 5.32 -4.95 14.47
C SER A 158 6.48 -5.90 14.76
N ARG A 159 7.57 -5.77 13.99
CA ARG A 159 8.84 -6.48 14.19
C ARG A 159 10.00 -5.49 14.16
N GLN A 160 10.96 -5.68 15.04
CA GLN A 160 12.23 -4.95 14.97
C GLN A 160 13.26 -5.74 14.17
N VAL A 161 14.02 -5.02 13.35
CA VAL A 161 15.20 -5.51 12.63
C VAL A 161 16.40 -4.78 13.20
N GLN A 162 17.25 -5.51 13.92
CA GLN A 162 18.50 -4.99 14.47
C GLN A 162 19.65 -5.26 13.50
N ASN A 163 20.70 -4.43 13.52
CA ASN A 163 21.88 -4.58 12.66
C ASN A 163 21.50 -4.71 11.17
N SER A 164 20.60 -3.83 10.71
CA SER A 164 19.93 -3.99 9.42
C SER A 164 20.89 -4.05 8.22
N PRO A 165 20.57 -4.81 7.16
CA PRO A 165 21.28 -4.71 5.89
C PRO A 165 21.08 -3.35 5.23
N GLN A 166 21.87 -3.06 4.20
CA GLN A 166 21.71 -1.83 3.40
C GLN A 166 20.46 -1.86 2.51
N GLU A 167 20.00 -3.05 2.12
CA GLU A 167 18.73 -3.26 1.41
C GLU A 167 17.90 -4.26 2.20
N LEU A 168 16.70 -3.86 2.60
CA LEU A 168 15.76 -4.69 3.34
C LEU A 168 14.61 -5.13 2.42
N PRO A 169 14.56 -6.41 2.02
CA PRO A 169 13.39 -6.94 1.34
C PRO A 169 12.27 -7.22 2.36
N ILE A 170 11.06 -6.81 1.99
CA ILE A 170 9.82 -7.06 2.72
C ILE A 170 8.85 -7.71 1.75
N ASP A 171 8.44 -8.93 2.07
CA ASP A 171 7.48 -9.69 1.31
C ASP A 171 6.25 -9.96 2.19
N ILE A 172 5.07 -9.59 1.73
CA ILE A 172 3.80 -9.92 2.39
C ILE A 172 2.91 -10.60 1.36
N THR A 173 2.64 -11.87 1.57
CA THR A 173 1.92 -12.71 0.60
C THR A 173 0.54 -13.09 1.12
N SER A 174 -0.43 -13.15 0.22
CA SER A 174 -1.80 -13.57 0.54
C SER A 174 -1.84 -15.04 0.94
N GLY A 175 -2.48 -15.34 2.06
CA GLY A 175 -3.00 -16.69 2.31
C GLY A 175 -4.11 -17.04 1.32
N SER A 176 -4.42 -18.33 1.20
CA SER A 176 -5.48 -18.81 0.31
C SER A 176 -6.83 -18.17 0.64
N GLY A 177 -7.47 -17.55 -0.36
CA GLY A 177 -8.77 -16.89 -0.22
C GLY A 177 -8.77 -15.62 0.64
N ALA A 178 -7.60 -15.11 1.06
CA ALA A 178 -7.53 -13.86 1.81
C ALA A 178 -7.85 -12.66 0.91
N THR A 179 -8.55 -11.68 1.47
CA THR A 179 -8.94 -10.45 0.77
C THR A 179 -8.85 -9.27 1.72
N GLY A 180 -8.73 -8.05 1.19
CA GLY A 180 -8.59 -6.87 2.04
C GLY A 180 -7.52 -5.91 1.54
N MET A 181 -7.09 -5.05 2.46
CA MET A 181 -6.00 -4.10 2.29
C MET A 181 -4.95 -4.34 3.36
N VAL A 182 -3.68 -4.25 2.98
CA VAL A 182 -2.54 -4.30 3.89
C VAL A 182 -1.78 -2.99 3.79
N ALA A 183 -1.57 -2.34 4.93
CA ALA A 183 -0.72 -1.16 5.04
C ALA A 183 0.55 -1.54 5.81
N TRP A 184 1.69 -0.98 5.40
CA TRP A 184 2.97 -1.20 6.06
C TRP A 184 3.77 0.09 6.19
N GLN A 185 4.65 0.15 7.19
CA GLN A 185 5.52 1.28 7.46
C GLN A 185 6.86 0.80 8.05
N ILE A 186 7.94 1.43 7.64
CA ILE A 186 9.29 1.28 8.21
C ILE A 186 9.66 2.58 8.91
N THR A 187 10.14 2.45 10.13
CA THR A 187 10.58 3.56 10.97
C THR A 187 11.96 3.25 11.54
N ALA A 188 12.83 4.25 11.61
CA ALA A 188 14.07 4.14 12.36
C ALA A 188 13.75 4.13 13.86
N VAL A 189 14.42 3.26 14.62
CA VAL A 189 14.34 3.27 16.07
C VAL A 189 15.53 4.06 16.58
N SER A 190 15.28 5.27 17.09
CA SER A 190 16.31 6.06 17.76
C SER A 190 16.93 5.23 18.90
N SER A 191 18.25 5.13 18.93
CA SER A 191 19.00 4.49 20.01
C SER A 191 19.25 5.44 21.18
#